data_AF-A0A090X4K4-F1
#
_entry.id   AF-A0A090X4K4-F1
#
_cell.length_a   1.000
_cell.length_b   1.000
_cell.length_c   1.000
_cell.angle_alpha   90.00
_cell.angle_beta   90.00
_cell.angle_gamma   90.00
#
_symmetry.space_group_name_H-M   'P 1'
#
loop_
_entity.id
_entity.type
_entity.pdbx_description
1 polymer ?
#
loop_
_entity_poly.entity_id
_entity_poly.type
_entity_poly.pdbx_seq_one_letter_code
_entity_poly.pdbx_strand_id
1 'polypeptide(L)'
;MQWLAKVIYFKVLGWQIVGNTNFSKDTVKKAVIIAAPHTSWHDFYIGVLLRAVIQVKTNFVGKKELFVFPVAWFFRALGGAPN
;
A
#
# COMPACT_ATOMS: atom_id res chain seq x y z
N MET A 1 3.17 -3.40 -12.90
CA MET A 1 2.42 -4.53 -13.50
C MET A 1 1.08 -4.68 -12.79
N GLN A 2 0.05 -3.94 -13.22
CA GLN A 2 -1.25 -3.91 -12.51
C GLN A 2 -1.98 -5.25 -12.54
N TRP A 3 -1.85 -5.99 -13.65
CA TRP A 3 -2.51 -7.27 -13.81
C TRP A 3 -2.05 -8.29 -12.76
N LEU A 4 -0.75 -8.42 -12.51
CA LEU A 4 -0.21 -9.34 -11.51
C LEU A 4 -0.72 -8.99 -10.10
N ALA A 5 -0.70 -7.70 -9.74
CA ALA A 5 -1.22 -7.24 -8.45
C ALA A 5 -2.72 -7.55 -8.30
N LYS A 6 -3.53 -7.36 -9.36
CA LYS A 6 -4.95 -7.71 -9.37
C LYS A 6 -5.18 -9.21 -9.20
N VAL A 7 -4.41 -10.05 -9.88
CA VAL A 7 -4.51 -11.52 -9.74
C VAL A 7 -4.17 -11.94 -8.30
N ILE A 8 -3.08 -11.44 -7.74
CA ILE A 8 -2.70 -11.80 -6.37
C ILE A 8 -3.75 -11.29 -5.37
N TYR A 9 -4.17 -10.04 -5.48
CA TYR A 9 -5.10 -9.42 -4.54
C TYR A 9 -6.49 -10.06 -4.57
N PHE A 10 -7.09 -10.17 -5.76
CA PHE A 10 -8.47 -10.66 -5.89
C PHE A 10 -8.59 -12.19 -5.94
N LYS A 11 -7.63 -12.89 -6.57
CA LYS A 11 -7.74 -14.36 -6.76
C LYS A 11 -6.96 -15.16 -5.72
N VAL A 12 -5.71 -14.79 -5.44
CA VAL A 12 -4.87 -15.57 -4.51
C VAL A 12 -5.22 -15.27 -3.06
N LEU A 13 -5.30 -13.98 -2.72
CA LEU A 13 -5.65 -13.54 -1.36
C LEU A 13 -7.18 -13.55 -1.14
N GLY A 14 -7.99 -13.50 -2.20
CA GLY A 14 -9.45 -13.50 -2.11
C GLY A 14 -10.06 -12.20 -1.59
N TRP A 15 -9.31 -11.09 -1.60
CA TRP A 15 -9.78 -9.81 -1.06
C TRP A 15 -10.74 -9.12 -2.02
N GLN A 16 -11.66 -8.34 -1.46
CA GLN A 16 -12.57 -7.47 -2.21
C GLN A 16 -12.42 -6.03 -1.73
N ILE A 17 -12.62 -5.08 -2.65
CA ILE A 17 -12.56 -3.65 -2.35
C ILE A 17 -13.99 -3.14 -2.37
N VAL A 18 -14.45 -2.60 -1.24
CA VAL A 18 -15.83 -2.11 -1.05
C VAL A 18 -15.84 -0.65 -0.62
N GLY A 19 -16.95 0.04 -0.85
CA GLY A 19 -17.11 1.45 -0.50
C GLY A 19 -16.39 2.38 -1.47
N ASN A 20 -15.55 3.27 -0.94
CA ASN A 20 -14.82 4.26 -1.74
C ASN A 20 -13.63 3.63 -2.48
N THR A 21 -13.90 3.03 -3.64
CA THR A 21 -12.90 2.28 -4.41
C THR A 21 -11.88 3.15 -5.15
N ASN A 22 -12.11 4.46 -5.29
CA ASN A 22 -11.17 5.40 -5.94
C ASN A 22 -10.45 6.31 -4.93
N PHE A 23 -10.64 6.10 -3.63
CA PHE A 23 -10.12 6.95 -2.54
C PHE A 23 -10.43 8.45 -2.72
N SER A 24 -11.57 8.78 -3.36
CA SER A 24 -11.95 10.16 -3.68
C SER A 24 -10.87 10.95 -4.43
N LYS A 25 -10.02 10.26 -5.20
CA LYS A 25 -8.88 10.86 -5.92
C LYS A 25 -9.28 12.01 -6.84
N ASP A 26 -10.51 12.00 -7.35
CA ASP A 26 -11.02 13.01 -8.27
C ASP A 26 -11.43 14.32 -7.56
N THR A 27 -11.73 14.26 -6.25
CA THR A 27 -12.18 15.42 -5.47
C THR A 27 -11.15 15.89 -4.43
N VAL A 28 -10.30 14.98 -3.93
CA VAL A 28 -9.33 15.25 -2.86
C VAL A 28 -7.91 15.30 -3.41
N LYS A 29 -7.29 16.48 -3.37
CA LYS A 29 -5.93 16.70 -3.90
C LYS A 29 -4.81 16.18 -2.99
N LYS A 30 -5.02 16.18 -1.67
CA LYS A 30 -4.05 15.73 -0.66
C LYS A 30 -4.80 15.02 0.47
N ALA A 31 -4.33 13.84 0.86
CA ALA A 31 -4.92 13.06 1.93
C ALA A 31 -3.84 12.26 2.68
N VAL A 32 -4.11 11.96 3.95
CA VAL A 32 -3.40 10.94 4.72
C VAL A 32 -4.31 9.73 4.79
N ILE A 33 -3.82 8.58 4.34
CA ILE A 33 -4.56 7.32 4.36
C ILE A 33 -4.09 6.52 5.57
N ILE A 34 -5.02 6.16 6.44
CA ILE A 34 -4.76 5.35 7.62
C ILE A 34 -5.26 3.93 7.34
N ALA A 35 -4.36 2.95 7.46
CA ALA A 35 -4.72 1.54 7.44
C ALA A 35 -4.95 1.08 8.88
N ALA A 36 -6.20 0.80 9.24
CA ALA A 36 -6.58 0.33 10.55
C ALA A 36 -7.75 -0.68 10.44
N PRO A 37 -7.85 -1.67 11.36
CA PRO A 37 -6.91 -1.97 12.45
C PRO A 37 -5.61 -2.61 11.91
N HIS A 38 -4.49 -2.38 12.59
CA HIS A 38 -3.21 -3.03 12.25
C HIS A 38 -3.10 -4.31 13.08
N THR A 39 -3.34 -5.45 12.46
CA THR A 39 -3.41 -6.76 13.12
C THR A 39 -2.09 -7.53 13.00
N SER A 40 -1.36 -7.37 11.89
CA SER A 40 -0.04 -7.96 11.72
C SER A 40 0.81 -7.22 10.67
N TRP A 41 2.07 -7.62 10.54
CA TRP A 41 2.96 -7.11 9.48
C TRP A 41 2.46 -7.46 8.06
N HIS A 42 1.57 -8.44 7.91
CA HIS A 42 0.97 -8.82 6.62
C HIS A 42 0.11 -7.69 6.02
N ASP A 43 -0.44 -6.81 6.87
CA ASP A 43 -1.25 -5.66 6.42
C ASP A 43 -0.45 -4.74 5.48
N PHE A 44 0.88 -4.72 5.61
CA PHE A 44 1.77 -3.91 4.78
C PHE A 44 1.68 -4.27 3.30
N TYR A 45 1.94 -5.53 2.93
CA TYR A 45 1.94 -5.90 1.52
C TYR A 45 0.52 -5.89 0.94
N ILE A 46 -0.51 -6.15 1.76
CA ILE A 46 -1.91 -6.01 1.35
C ILE A 46 -2.18 -4.55 0.96
N GLY A 47 -1.74 -3.57 1.78
CA GLY A 47 -1.84 -2.14 1.46
C GLY A 47 -1.04 -1.74 0.21
N VAL A 48 0.17 -2.28 0.04
CA VAL A 48 1.01 -2.02 -1.15
C VAL A 48 0.37 -2.59 -2.43
N LEU A 49 -0.25 -3.77 -2.35
CA LEU A 49 -1.01 -4.35 -3.47
C LEU A 49 -2.27 -3.54 -3.75
N LEU A 50 -3.01 -3.14 -2.72
CA LEU A 50 -4.24 -2.35 -2.85
C LEU A 50 -4.01 -1.05 -3.63
N ARG A 51 -2.98 -0.27 -3.27
CA ARG A 51 -2.66 0.97 -3.99
C ARG A 51 -2.27 0.72 -5.45
N ALA A 52 -1.62 -0.42 -5.74
CA ALA A 52 -1.24 -0.80 -7.10
C ALA A 52 -2.46 -1.23 -7.93
N VAL A 53 -3.42 -1.89 -7.28
CA VAL A 53 -4.71 -2.30 -7.88
C VAL A 53 -5.58 -1.09 -8.21
N ILE A 54 -5.67 -0.12 -7.29
CA ILE A 54 -6.52 1.09 -7.42
C ILE A 54 -5.80 2.23 -8.18
N GLN A 55 -4.49 2.09 -8.44
CA GLN A 55 -3.69 3.09 -9.14
C GLN A 55 -3.63 4.45 -8.41
N VAL A 56 -3.59 4.41 -7.09
CA VAL A 56 -3.37 5.58 -6.25
C VAL A 56 -1.89 5.58 -5.86
N LYS A 57 -1.16 6.64 -6.24
CA LYS A 57 0.22 6.81 -5.81
C LYS A 57 0.20 7.32 -4.37
N THR A 58 0.61 6.48 -3.44
CA THR A 58 0.77 6.83 -2.03
C THR A 58 2.19 6.52 -1.59
N ASN A 59 2.72 7.38 -0.72
CA ASN A 59 3.91 7.09 0.07
C ASN A 59 3.47 6.60 1.44
N PHE A 60 4.33 5.88 2.14
CA PHE A 60 4.06 5.40 3.50
C PHE A 60 5.20 5.79 4.44
N VAL A 61 4.87 5.90 5.71
CA VAL A 61 5.83 6.15 6.77
C VAL A 61 6.08 4.84 7.50
N GLY A 62 7.34 4.47 7.70
CA GLY A 62 7.72 3.23 8.36
C GLY A 62 8.79 3.45 9.42
N LYS A 63 8.94 2.48 10.32
CA LYS A 63 9.95 2.50 11.37
C LYS A 63 11.37 2.60 10.79
N LYS A 64 12.24 3.46 11.32
CA LYS A 64 13.63 3.64 10.85
C LYS A 64 14.41 2.33 10.69
N GLU A 65 14.17 1.32 11.52
CA GLU A 65 14.83 0.02 11.49
C GLU A 65 14.55 -0.77 10.20
N LEU A 66 13.43 -0.50 9.53
CA LEU A 66 13.14 -1.09 8.21
C LEU A 66 14.01 -0.46 7.10
N PHE A 67 14.60 0.70 7.35
CA PHE A 67 15.39 1.47 6.39
C PHE A 67 16.90 1.25 6.56
N VAL A 68 17.31 0.03 6.92
CA VAL A 68 18.71 -0.42 7.02
C VAL A 68 19.08 -1.32 5.83
N PHE A 69 20.33 -1.23 5.35
CA PHE A 69 20.81 -2.04 4.22
C PHE A 69 20.75 -3.54 4.56
N PRO A 70 20.30 -4.43 3.65
CA PRO A 70 19.92 -4.18 2.24
C PRO A 70 18.45 -3.78 2.03
N VAL A 71 17.59 -3.99 3.03
CA VAL A 71 16.12 -3.87 2.92
C VAL A 71 15.67 -2.41 2.71
N ALA A 72 16.49 -1.44 3.11
CA ALA A 72 16.26 -0.03 2.89
C ALA A 72 15.93 0.32 1.43
N TRP A 73 16.62 -0.31 0.48
CA TRP A 73 16.41 -0.05 -0.95
C TRP A 73 15.01 -0.43 -1.39
N PHE A 74 14.53 -1.58 -0.91
CA PHE A 74 13.18 -2.08 -1.21
C PHE A 74 12.11 -1.13 -0.67
N PHE A 75 12.18 -0.75 0.62
CA PHE A 75 11.17 0.13 1.22
C PHE A 75 11.20 1.54 0.60
N ARG A 76 12.38 2.09 0.29
CA ARG A 76 12.50 3.39 -0.40
C ARG A 76 11.95 3.33 -1.82
N ALA A 77 12.21 2.27 -2.57
CA ALA A 77 11.67 2.07 -3.92
C ALA A 77 10.13 1.97 -3.91
N LEU A 78 9.55 1.44 -2.83
CA LEU A 78 8.10 1.43 -2.62
C LEU A 78 7.53 2.78 -2.15
N GLY A 79 8.32 3.85 -2.02
CA GLY A 79 7.85 5.15 -1.55
C GLY A 79 7.75 5.26 -0.02
N GLY A 80 8.52 4.44 0.70
CA GLY A 80 8.65 4.49 2.15
C GLY A 80 9.56 5.62 2.62
N ALA A 81 9.16 6.31 3.68
CA ALA A 81 9.98 7.27 4.41
C ALA A 81 10.19 6.78 5.86
N PRO A 82 11.42 6.86 6.41
CA PRO A 82 11.68 6.53 7.81
C PRO A 82 11.08 7.59 8.74
N ASN A 83 10.55 7.14 9.87
CA ASN A 83 10.23 7.93 11.06
C ASN A 83 11.10 7.46 12.23
#